data_AF-A0A7Z0BIE2-F1
#
_entry.id   AF-A0A7Z0BIE2-F1
#
_cell.length_a   1.000
_cell.length_b   1.000
_cell.length_c   1.000
_cell.angle_alpha   90.00
_cell.angle_beta   90.00
_cell.angle_gamma   90.00
#
_symmetry.space_group_name_H-M   'P 1'
#
loop_
_entity.id
_entity.type
_entity.pdbx_description
1 polymer ?
#
loop_
_entity_poly.entity_id
_entity_poly.type
_entity_poly.pdbx_seq_one_letter_code
_entity_poly.pdbx_strand_id
1 'polypeptide(L)'
;MSPSEPSASGPAGRRRKSSESDDVPAERSSRTGGRRRSGGRRKKESKRFGPLIGILAGTLVVALVALGVVLYVQLGADGETGQAAPQTRPVMYRVIDTGSMNEVLATREKDDRPLNEGELFENNNAEISSQSIDLTLRDSDLTEDCAAAVWGEKIQAALAQADCTQAGRATYTSETYFGVTAVFNLADVEGSRAVAAALSEPEAQAQEGGESQEGDGSDPGFVLSPSGAEPFDRLGRGYSASDAIVSGHYLVLVWVQPTGSESVEERVSLSAPLVALANFRDPLYRRMVQLEDSGTGSEQGSEGTTEGTAGEGSQGTGTDGTGTGGTGTTGTEGTGTTGTGGTGTTGTGTEGTGTTGTGGTGTTGTG
;
A
#
# COMPACT_ATOMS: atom_id res chain seq x y z
N MET A 1 -4.61 -8.56 -51.44
CA MET A 1 -5.67 -9.52 -51.83
C MET A 1 -6.66 -9.57 -50.68
N SER A 2 -7.70 -8.72 -50.73
CA SER A 2 -8.97 -8.97 -50.04
C SER A 2 -9.71 -10.12 -50.74
N PRO A 3 -10.71 -10.73 -50.10
CA PRO A 3 -12.09 -10.19 -50.09
C PRO A 3 -12.67 -10.17 -48.65
N SER A 4 -13.42 -9.18 -48.17
CA SER A 4 -14.67 -8.53 -48.64
C SER A 4 -15.94 -9.38 -48.45
N GLU A 5 -16.64 -9.12 -47.33
CA GLU A 5 -18.11 -8.90 -47.16
C GLU A 5 -19.10 -10.06 -47.46
N PRO A 6 -20.43 -10.01 -47.09
CA PRO A 6 -21.27 -8.86 -46.67
C PRO A 6 -22.42 -9.06 -45.63
N SER A 7 -22.97 -7.90 -45.18
CA SER A 7 -24.39 -7.49 -44.93
C SER A 7 -25.29 -8.28 -43.93
N ALA A 8 -26.24 -7.69 -43.18
CA ALA A 8 -27.27 -6.72 -43.60
C ALA A 8 -27.98 -5.99 -42.42
N SER A 9 -28.74 -4.95 -42.80
CA SER A 9 -29.37 -3.89 -41.99
C SER A 9 -30.88 -4.08 -41.72
N GLY A 10 -31.35 -3.48 -40.60
CA GLY A 10 -32.66 -2.80 -40.42
C GLY A 10 -33.85 -3.62 -39.89
N PRO A 11 -35.02 -3.00 -39.54
CA PRO A 11 -35.34 -1.59 -39.25
C PRO A 11 -36.23 -1.37 -37.97
N ALA A 12 -36.59 -0.11 -37.73
CA ALA A 12 -37.50 0.37 -36.67
C ALA A 12 -38.97 -0.06 -36.85
N GLY A 13 -39.66 -0.37 -35.75
CA GLY A 13 -41.06 -0.79 -35.71
C GLY A 13 -41.87 -0.10 -34.61
N ARG A 14 -42.54 0.98 -34.98
CA ARG A 14 -43.57 1.71 -34.22
C ARG A 14 -44.90 0.94 -34.30
N ARG A 15 -45.58 0.63 -33.19
CA ARG A 15 -47.01 0.24 -33.24
C ARG A 15 -47.79 0.78 -32.04
N ARG A 16 -48.66 1.76 -32.33
CA ARG A 16 -49.80 2.21 -31.52
C ARG A 16 -51.02 1.31 -31.79
N LYS A 17 -51.88 1.16 -30.79
CA LYS A 17 -53.35 0.99 -30.88
C LYS A 17 -53.91 1.42 -29.50
N SER A 18 -54.55 2.57 -29.29
CA SER A 18 -55.93 2.98 -29.68
C SER A 18 -56.97 1.94 -29.22
N SER A 19 -58.13 2.23 -28.65
CA SER A 19 -58.86 3.44 -28.25
C SER A 19 -60.30 2.96 -27.99
N GLU A 20 -60.97 3.44 -26.96
CA GLU A 20 -62.45 3.55 -26.87
C GLU A 20 -62.70 4.61 -25.76
N SER A 21 -63.15 5.86 -25.99
CA SER A 21 -64.38 6.41 -26.62
C SER A 21 -65.64 5.99 -25.86
N ASP A 22 -66.63 6.81 -25.47
CA ASP A 22 -67.02 8.23 -25.60
C ASP A 22 -67.90 8.54 -24.34
N ASP A 23 -68.17 9.75 -23.86
CA ASP A 23 -69.17 10.69 -24.40
C ASP A 23 -69.24 11.99 -23.55
N VAL A 24 -69.83 13.02 -24.16
CA VAL A 24 -69.67 14.47 -23.90
C VAL A 24 -70.97 15.07 -23.25
N PRO A 25 -71.32 16.38 -23.32
CA PRO A 25 -70.96 17.57 -22.51
C PRO A 25 -72.12 18.26 -21.70
N ALA A 26 -71.75 19.39 -21.07
CA ALA A 26 -72.41 20.72 -21.13
C ALA A 26 -73.25 21.25 -19.92
N GLU A 27 -72.69 22.33 -19.33
CA GLU A 27 -73.24 23.70 -19.25
C GLU A 27 -74.58 24.03 -18.50
N ARG A 28 -74.47 24.98 -17.53
CA ARG A 28 -75.29 26.22 -17.33
C ARG A 28 -75.97 26.49 -15.97
N SER A 29 -75.74 27.75 -15.55
CA SER A 29 -76.67 28.71 -14.90
C SER A 29 -76.97 28.54 -13.40
N SER A 30 -77.43 29.54 -12.63
CA SER A 30 -77.32 31.02 -12.58
C SER A 30 -78.10 31.49 -11.33
N ARG A 31 -77.69 32.61 -10.71
CA ARG A 31 -78.46 33.49 -9.78
C ARG A 31 -78.81 32.85 -8.41
N THR A 32 -78.87 33.54 -7.26
CA THR A 32 -79.46 34.85 -6.94
C THR A 32 -78.99 35.29 -5.53
N GLY A 33 -79.14 36.58 -5.17
CA GLY A 33 -78.65 37.23 -3.94
C GLY A 33 -79.24 36.72 -2.61
N GLY A 34 -79.01 37.30 -1.43
CA GLY A 34 -78.35 38.53 -1.03
C GLY A 34 -78.49 38.72 0.50
N ARG A 35 -77.96 39.86 1.00
CA ARG A 35 -78.21 40.53 2.32
C ARG A 35 -77.69 39.92 3.65
N ARG A 36 -76.65 40.59 4.15
CA ARG A 36 -76.53 41.36 5.42
C ARG A 36 -76.96 40.73 6.77
N ARG A 37 -75.97 40.78 7.68
CA ARG A 37 -75.93 41.37 9.05
C ARG A 37 -75.83 40.44 10.28
N SER A 38 -74.73 40.70 11.01
CA SER A 38 -74.56 40.83 12.47
C SER A 38 -74.69 39.62 13.40
N GLY A 39 -73.54 39.29 14.01
CA GLY A 39 -73.40 39.29 15.47
C GLY A 39 -73.59 37.95 16.19
N GLY A 40 -72.63 37.60 17.05
CA GLY A 40 -72.87 36.68 18.16
C GLY A 40 -71.75 35.69 18.45
N ARG A 41 -70.93 36.04 19.45
CA ARG A 41 -69.99 35.12 20.12
C ARG A 41 -70.70 33.84 20.58
N ARG A 42 -70.07 32.67 20.38
CA ARG A 42 -70.03 31.58 21.37
C ARG A 42 -68.76 30.75 21.16
N LYS A 43 -67.93 30.71 22.21
CA LYS A 43 -66.75 29.84 22.35
C LYS A 43 -67.17 28.38 22.14
N LYS A 44 -66.40 27.63 21.35
CA LYS A 44 -66.33 26.17 21.45
C LYS A 44 -64.85 25.79 21.49
N GLU A 45 -64.47 25.18 22.60
CA GLU A 45 -63.11 24.79 22.94
C GLU A 45 -62.52 23.83 21.89
N SER A 46 -61.32 24.16 21.42
CA SER A 46 -60.43 23.22 20.74
C SER A 46 -59.78 22.32 21.81
N LYS A 47 -60.16 21.04 21.85
CA LYS A 47 -59.38 20.04 22.58
C LYS A 47 -58.02 19.90 21.89
N ARG A 48 -56.99 20.36 22.58
CA ARG A 48 -55.57 20.20 22.24
C ARG A 48 -55.20 18.73 22.43
N PHE A 49 -54.97 18.01 21.33
CA PHE A 49 -54.11 16.83 21.36
C PHE A 49 -52.70 17.30 20.96
N GLY A 50 -51.75 17.07 21.86
CA GLY A 50 -50.50 17.81 21.95
C GLY A 50 -49.44 17.51 20.88
N PRO A 51 -48.34 18.29 20.89
CA PRO A 51 -47.26 18.28 19.90
C PRO A 51 -46.38 17.00 19.92
N LEU A 52 -46.69 16.02 20.77
CA LEU A 52 -45.89 14.80 20.95
C LEU A 52 -46.00 13.82 19.78
N ILE A 53 -47.12 13.79 19.04
CA ILE A 53 -47.28 12.89 17.88
C ILE A 53 -46.43 13.36 16.69
N GLY A 54 -46.25 14.68 16.51
CA GLY A 54 -45.41 15.22 15.45
C GLY A 54 -43.92 14.95 15.66
N ILE A 55 -43.46 14.99 16.93
CA ILE A 55 -42.06 14.69 17.27
C ILE A 55 -41.76 13.21 17.09
N LEU A 56 -42.67 12.32 17.53
CA LEU A 56 -42.47 10.86 17.43
C LEU A 56 -42.51 10.36 15.98
N ALA A 57 -43.35 10.97 15.13
CA ALA A 57 -43.36 10.69 13.69
C ALA A 57 -42.10 11.24 13.00
N GLY A 58 -41.61 12.42 13.39
CA GLY A 58 -40.37 13.00 12.86
C GLY A 58 -39.14 12.17 13.21
N THR A 59 -39.02 11.70 14.45
CA THR A 59 -37.92 10.82 14.87
C THR A 59 -37.94 9.47 14.17
N LEU A 60 -39.13 8.91 13.90
CA LEU A 60 -39.25 7.65 13.17
C LEU A 60 -38.79 7.80 11.72
N VAL A 61 -39.17 8.88 11.04
CA VAL A 61 -38.73 9.14 9.66
C VAL A 61 -37.22 9.36 9.60
N VAL A 62 -36.65 10.13 10.52
CA VAL A 62 -35.19 10.33 10.59
C VAL A 62 -34.48 9.02 10.90
N ALA A 63 -35.01 8.19 11.79
CA ALA A 63 -34.44 6.88 12.10
C ALA A 63 -34.53 5.91 10.90
N LEU A 64 -35.63 5.94 10.14
CA LEU A 64 -35.79 5.13 8.93
C LEU A 64 -34.91 5.62 7.77
N VAL A 65 -34.69 6.93 7.65
CA VAL A 65 -33.74 7.49 6.68
C VAL A 65 -32.31 7.18 7.09
N ALA A 66 -31.96 7.30 8.37
CA ALA A 66 -30.64 6.92 8.87
C ALA A 66 -30.41 5.40 8.70
N LEU A 67 -31.40 4.57 9.02
CA LEU A 67 -31.34 3.13 8.77
C LEU A 67 -31.27 2.83 7.27
N GLY A 68 -31.99 3.58 6.44
CA GLY A 68 -31.93 3.46 4.98
C GLY A 68 -30.56 3.85 4.41
N VAL A 69 -29.91 4.88 4.97
CA VAL A 69 -28.54 5.28 4.61
C VAL A 69 -27.54 4.24 5.11
N VAL A 70 -27.69 3.72 6.33
CA VAL A 70 -26.82 2.66 6.86
C VAL A 70 -26.97 1.38 6.07
N LEU A 71 -28.20 0.97 5.72
CA LEU A 71 -28.45 -0.17 4.85
C LEU A 71 -27.99 0.10 3.41
N TYR A 72 -28.10 1.32 2.89
CA TYR A 72 -27.57 1.68 1.58
C TYR A 72 -26.04 1.72 1.56
N VAL A 73 -25.37 2.09 2.65
CA VAL A 73 -23.91 2.00 2.75
C VAL A 73 -23.46 0.54 2.94
N GLN A 74 -24.23 -0.27 3.68
CA GLN A 74 -23.93 -1.69 3.88
C GLN A 74 -24.30 -2.59 2.69
N LEU A 75 -25.33 -2.25 1.90
CA LEU A 75 -25.79 -3.01 0.73
C LEU A 75 -25.50 -2.34 -0.62
N GLY A 76 -25.14 -1.05 -0.64
CA GLY A 76 -24.85 -0.28 -1.86
C GLY A 76 -23.36 -0.17 -2.17
N ALA A 77 -22.51 -0.87 -1.42
CA ALA A 77 -21.13 -1.15 -1.81
C ALA A 77 -21.02 -2.34 -2.81
N ASP A 78 -22.15 -2.90 -3.28
CA ASP A 78 -22.18 -3.87 -4.39
C ASP A 78 -22.09 -3.15 -5.75
N GLY A 79 -21.05 -2.33 -5.87
CA GLY A 79 -20.76 -1.48 -7.03
C GLY A 79 -19.57 -1.95 -7.86
N GLU A 80 -18.99 -3.11 -7.57
CA GLU A 80 -18.04 -3.85 -8.41
C GLU A 80 -18.05 -5.28 -7.86
N THR A 81 -18.40 -6.29 -8.67
CA THR A 81 -18.50 -7.70 -8.22
C THR A 81 -17.12 -8.32 -8.04
N GLY A 82 -16.28 -7.73 -7.19
CA GLY A 82 -15.01 -8.27 -6.75
C GLY A 82 -15.22 -9.23 -5.58
N GLN A 83 -14.63 -10.42 -5.66
CA GLN A 83 -14.61 -11.35 -4.54
C GLN A 83 -13.86 -10.72 -3.37
N ALA A 84 -14.41 -10.78 -2.15
CA ALA A 84 -13.72 -10.32 -0.95
C ALA A 84 -12.47 -11.16 -0.68
N ALA A 85 -11.40 -10.52 -0.22
CA ALA A 85 -10.17 -11.22 0.16
C ALA A 85 -10.41 -12.13 1.37
N PRO A 86 -9.81 -13.34 1.40
CA PRO A 86 -9.94 -14.24 2.54
C PRO A 86 -9.24 -13.65 3.79
N GLN A 87 -9.85 -13.86 4.95
CA GLN A 87 -9.29 -13.49 6.25
C GLN A 87 -8.45 -14.66 6.78
N THR A 88 -7.22 -14.78 6.28
CA THR A 88 -6.28 -15.87 6.58
C THR A 88 -4.93 -15.32 7.00
N ARG A 89 -4.06 -16.22 7.50
CA ARG A 89 -2.72 -15.90 8.00
C ARG A 89 -1.67 -16.78 7.32
N PRO A 90 -0.41 -16.32 7.23
CA PRO A 90 0.68 -17.17 6.76
C PRO A 90 0.96 -18.29 7.76
N VAL A 91 1.44 -19.43 7.27
CA VAL A 91 1.89 -20.54 8.12
C VAL A 91 3.16 -20.18 8.89
N MET A 92 4.03 -19.38 8.27
CA MET A 92 5.25 -18.86 8.90
C MET A 92 5.26 -17.35 8.86
N TYR A 93 5.55 -16.72 9.99
CA TYR A 93 5.69 -15.27 10.08
C TYR A 93 7.02 -14.93 10.75
N ARG A 94 7.74 -13.94 10.21
CA ARG A 94 8.99 -13.45 10.78
C ARG A 94 9.05 -11.92 10.69
N VAL A 95 9.62 -11.33 11.74
CA VAL A 95 9.96 -9.91 11.76
C VAL A 95 11.43 -9.74 11.41
N ILE A 96 11.72 -8.83 10.49
CA ILE A 96 13.06 -8.41 10.09
C ILE A 96 13.20 -6.94 10.47
N ASP A 97 14.05 -6.66 11.46
CA ASP A 97 14.26 -5.32 12.03
C ASP A 97 15.75 -4.96 12.04
N THR A 98 16.35 -4.93 10.85
CA THR A 98 17.75 -4.60 10.67
C THR A 98 17.93 -3.75 9.41
N GLY A 99 18.80 -2.73 9.49
CA GLY A 99 19.22 -1.94 8.34
C GLY A 99 19.35 -0.44 8.63
N SER A 100 20.12 0.25 7.80
CA SER A 100 20.32 1.71 7.87
C SER A 100 19.03 2.51 7.64
N MET A 101 18.03 1.93 6.97
CA MET A 101 16.71 2.57 6.77
C MET A 101 16.05 2.98 8.08
N ASN A 102 16.24 2.19 9.15
CA ASN A 102 15.64 2.47 10.45
C ASN A 102 16.16 3.75 11.08
N GLU A 103 17.35 4.22 10.69
CA GLU A 103 17.96 5.45 11.20
C GLU A 103 17.60 6.66 10.34
N VAL A 104 17.67 6.49 9.01
CA VAL A 104 17.44 7.56 8.04
C VAL A 104 15.95 7.88 7.90
N LEU A 105 15.11 6.86 7.78
CA LEU A 105 13.66 6.97 7.65
C LEU A 105 12.96 6.78 9.01
N ALA A 106 13.62 7.09 10.12
CA ALA A 106 13.13 6.73 11.46
C ALA A 106 11.73 7.27 11.79
N THR A 107 11.38 8.47 11.29
CA THR A 107 10.12 9.15 11.60
C THR A 107 9.61 9.90 10.36
N ARG A 108 8.31 10.22 10.34
CA ARG A 108 7.72 11.05 9.26
C ARG A 108 8.25 12.48 9.23
N GLU A 109 8.79 13.00 10.32
CA GLU A 109 9.44 14.33 10.30
C GLU A 109 10.74 14.30 9.51
N LYS A 110 11.43 13.16 9.42
CA LYS A 110 12.62 12.98 8.59
C LYS A 110 12.29 12.70 7.12
N ASP A 111 11.13 12.10 6.87
CA ASP A 111 10.61 11.82 5.54
C ASP A 111 9.10 12.13 5.50
N ASP A 112 8.77 13.38 5.18
CA ASP A 112 7.38 13.89 5.22
C ASP A 112 6.58 13.58 3.94
N ARG A 113 7.23 12.93 2.97
CA ARG A 113 6.66 12.63 1.67
C ARG A 113 5.55 11.58 1.83
N PRO A 114 4.30 11.85 1.40
CA PRO A 114 3.26 10.83 1.40
C PRO A 114 3.64 9.69 0.44
N LEU A 115 3.09 8.50 0.69
CA LEU A 115 3.14 7.40 -0.26
C LEU A 115 2.33 7.76 -1.50
N ASN A 116 2.83 7.37 -2.67
CA ASN A 116 2.21 7.63 -3.98
C ASN A 116 2.12 6.34 -4.80
N GLU A 117 1.03 6.15 -5.53
CA GLU A 117 0.79 4.95 -6.35
C GLU A 117 1.88 4.75 -7.41
N GLY A 118 2.24 5.80 -8.14
CA GLY A 118 3.28 5.72 -9.17
C GLY A 118 4.68 5.42 -8.61
N GLU A 119 4.91 5.72 -7.33
CA GLU A 119 6.15 5.35 -6.66
C GLU A 119 6.13 3.89 -6.18
N LEU A 120 5.00 3.45 -5.59
CA LEU A 120 4.85 2.14 -4.97
C LEU A 120 4.58 1.00 -5.94
N PHE A 121 3.81 1.23 -7.00
CA PHE A 121 3.26 0.15 -7.83
C PHE A 121 3.73 0.21 -9.28
N GLU A 122 4.11 1.39 -9.76
CA GLU A 122 4.62 1.55 -11.13
C GLU A 122 6.15 1.40 -11.19
N ASN A 123 6.73 1.73 -12.34
CA ASN A 123 8.17 1.64 -12.60
C ASN A 123 8.70 0.23 -12.33
N ASN A 124 9.71 0.10 -11.47
CA ASN A 124 10.37 -1.17 -11.13
C ASN A 124 9.51 -2.08 -10.24
N ASN A 125 8.31 -1.65 -9.82
CA ASN A 125 7.41 -2.46 -9.02
C ASN A 125 6.24 -3.05 -9.82
N ALA A 126 6.10 -2.70 -11.11
CA ALA A 126 5.15 -3.40 -11.99
C ALA A 126 5.62 -4.83 -12.30
N GLU A 127 6.93 -5.01 -12.39
CA GLU A 127 7.62 -6.30 -12.55
C GLU A 127 8.80 -6.36 -11.60
N ILE A 128 8.80 -7.32 -10.68
CA ILE A 128 9.86 -7.54 -9.70
C ILE A 128 10.60 -8.83 -10.07
N SER A 129 11.86 -8.69 -10.47
CA SER A 129 12.72 -9.82 -10.88
C SER A 129 13.87 -10.02 -9.89
N SER A 130 14.01 -11.24 -9.36
CA SER A 130 15.13 -11.62 -8.48
C SER A 130 15.27 -13.13 -8.40
N GLN A 131 16.51 -13.64 -8.35
CA GLN A 131 16.80 -15.07 -8.21
C GLN A 131 16.06 -15.98 -9.22
N SER A 132 15.94 -15.52 -10.48
CA SER A 132 15.19 -16.20 -11.55
C SER A 132 13.68 -16.34 -11.30
N ILE A 133 13.13 -15.49 -10.43
CA ILE A 133 11.69 -15.37 -10.18
C ILE A 133 11.27 -14.00 -10.71
N ASP A 134 10.31 -14.01 -11.64
CA ASP A 134 9.68 -12.81 -12.18
C ASP A 134 8.25 -12.71 -11.66
N LEU A 135 7.99 -11.68 -10.86
CA LEU A 135 6.71 -11.40 -10.24
C LEU A 135 6.06 -10.21 -10.93
N THR A 136 4.89 -10.41 -11.53
CA THR A 136 4.13 -9.36 -12.21
C THR A 136 2.99 -8.86 -11.32
N LEU A 137 2.87 -7.55 -11.20
CA LEU A 137 1.77 -6.89 -10.50
C LEU A 137 0.42 -7.27 -11.15
N ARG A 138 -0.59 -7.54 -10.33
CA ARG A 138 -1.96 -7.84 -10.78
C ARG A 138 -2.96 -6.79 -10.38
N ASP A 139 -2.93 -6.42 -9.11
CA ASP A 139 -3.88 -5.50 -8.51
C ASP A 139 -3.18 -4.74 -7.37
N SER A 140 -3.58 -3.49 -7.17
CA SER A 140 -2.98 -2.60 -6.18
C SER A 140 -3.98 -1.57 -5.67
N ASP A 141 -3.80 -1.15 -4.43
CA ASP A 141 -4.64 -0.19 -3.73
C ASP A 141 -3.76 0.69 -2.83
N LEU A 142 -4.05 1.99 -2.78
CA LEU A 142 -3.49 2.91 -1.80
C LEU A 142 -4.64 3.63 -1.10
N THR A 143 -4.75 3.43 0.21
CA THR A 143 -5.82 3.99 1.02
C THR A 143 -5.27 4.79 2.21
N GLU A 144 -6.01 5.81 2.62
CA GLU A 144 -5.79 6.53 3.89
C GLU A 144 -6.47 5.82 5.07
N ASP A 145 -7.40 4.90 4.80
CA ASP A 145 -8.02 4.05 5.82
C ASP A 145 -7.18 2.78 6.03
N CYS A 146 -6.17 2.88 6.90
CA CYS A 146 -5.30 1.75 7.21
C CYS A 146 -6.05 0.53 7.79
N ALA A 147 -7.21 0.73 8.44
CA ALA A 147 -7.99 -0.37 9.00
C ALA A 147 -8.65 -1.23 7.92
N ALA A 148 -8.94 -0.66 6.74
CA ALA A 148 -9.46 -1.39 5.59
C ALA A 148 -8.43 -2.33 4.93
N ALA A 149 -7.14 -2.11 5.20
CA ALA A 149 -6.05 -2.93 4.66
C ALA A 149 -5.83 -4.26 5.42
N VAL A 150 -6.47 -4.43 6.58
CA VAL A 150 -6.27 -5.55 7.49
C VAL A 150 -7.60 -6.10 8.00
N TRP A 151 -7.58 -7.31 8.53
CA TRP A 151 -8.66 -7.87 9.33
C TRP A 151 -8.13 -8.20 10.72
N GLY A 152 -9.02 -8.20 11.73
CA GLY A 152 -8.69 -8.48 13.13
C GLY A 152 -8.50 -7.21 13.97
N GLU A 153 -9.12 -7.17 15.15
CA GLU A 153 -9.18 -5.98 16.00
C GLU A 153 -7.80 -5.59 16.56
N LYS A 154 -6.94 -6.57 16.86
CA LYS A 154 -5.61 -6.34 17.44
C LYS A 154 -4.72 -5.54 16.50
N ILE A 155 -4.64 -5.94 15.23
CA ILE A 155 -3.84 -5.20 14.24
C ILE A 155 -4.45 -3.84 13.90
N GLN A 156 -5.78 -3.73 13.84
CA GLN A 156 -6.44 -2.43 13.65
C GLN A 156 -6.12 -1.46 14.79
N ALA A 157 -6.16 -1.93 16.04
CA ALA A 157 -5.77 -1.15 17.20
C ALA A 157 -4.28 -0.78 17.18
N ALA A 158 -3.40 -1.67 16.73
CA ALA A 158 -1.97 -1.39 16.62
C ALA A 158 -1.69 -0.32 15.55
N LEU A 159 -2.35 -0.39 14.39
CA LEU A 159 -2.23 0.63 13.34
C LEU A 159 -2.71 2.00 13.81
N ALA A 160 -3.82 2.04 14.56
CA ALA A 160 -4.33 3.29 15.13
C ALA A 160 -3.37 3.87 16.18
N GLN A 161 -2.78 3.04 17.04
CA GLN A 161 -1.79 3.47 18.04
C GLN A 161 -0.46 3.92 17.43
N ALA A 162 -0.11 3.38 16.26
CA ALA A 162 1.08 3.76 15.50
C ALA A 162 0.82 4.98 14.58
N ASP A 163 -0.33 5.65 14.72
CA ASP A 163 -0.78 6.78 13.90
C ASP A 163 -0.62 6.52 12.40
N CYS A 164 -1.08 5.35 11.95
CA CYS A 164 -1.05 4.99 10.53
C CYS A 164 -1.84 6.01 9.69
N THR A 165 -1.24 6.48 8.60
CA THR A 165 -1.85 7.46 7.71
C THR A 165 -2.13 6.95 6.31
N GLN A 166 -1.38 5.97 5.85
CA GLN A 166 -1.60 5.35 4.55
C GLN A 166 -1.25 3.87 4.61
N ALA A 167 -2.01 3.06 3.88
CA ALA A 167 -1.72 1.66 3.61
C ALA A 167 -1.73 1.44 2.10
N GLY A 168 -0.59 1.02 1.56
CA GLY A 168 -0.47 0.55 0.18
C GLY A 168 -0.48 -0.97 0.15
N ARG A 169 -1.23 -1.59 -0.75
CA ARG A 169 -1.29 -3.04 -0.92
C ARG A 169 -1.14 -3.40 -2.39
N ALA A 170 -0.46 -4.49 -2.67
CA ALA A 170 -0.33 -5.00 -4.03
C ALA A 170 -0.31 -6.53 -4.07
N THR A 171 -0.67 -7.07 -5.23
CA THR A 171 -0.67 -8.49 -5.50
C THR A 171 0.23 -8.81 -6.67
N TYR A 172 0.99 -9.90 -6.55
CA TYR A 172 1.96 -10.34 -7.53
C TYR A 172 1.77 -11.80 -7.88
N THR A 173 2.01 -12.14 -9.15
CA THR A 173 1.98 -13.53 -9.62
C THR A 173 3.21 -13.84 -10.44
N SER A 174 3.69 -15.08 -10.34
CA SER A 174 4.62 -15.72 -11.27
C SER A 174 4.05 -17.06 -11.71
N GLU A 175 4.82 -17.85 -12.47
CA GLU A 175 4.44 -19.22 -12.82
C GLU A 175 4.29 -20.13 -11.59
N THR A 176 5.14 -19.91 -10.57
CA THR A 176 5.31 -20.82 -9.43
C THR A 176 4.82 -20.25 -8.11
N TYR A 177 4.62 -18.94 -8.00
CA TYR A 177 4.21 -18.26 -6.77
C TYR A 177 3.15 -17.19 -7.03
N PHE A 178 2.40 -16.87 -5.99
CA PHE A 178 1.66 -15.63 -5.90
C PHE A 178 1.89 -15.02 -4.51
N GLY A 179 1.76 -13.71 -4.40
CA GLY A 179 2.03 -13.04 -3.14
C GLY A 179 1.34 -11.69 -3.01
N VAL A 180 1.22 -11.26 -1.76
CA VAL A 180 0.67 -9.97 -1.36
C VAL A 180 1.78 -9.16 -0.72
N THR A 181 1.86 -7.89 -1.05
CA THR A 181 2.63 -6.91 -0.31
C THR A 181 1.71 -5.91 0.38
N ALA A 182 2.15 -5.42 1.53
CA ALA A 182 1.54 -4.27 2.17
C ALA A 182 2.64 -3.33 2.66
N VAL A 183 2.40 -2.02 2.60
CA VAL A 183 3.24 -1.01 3.22
C VAL A 183 2.36 -0.09 4.06
N PHE A 184 2.72 0.10 5.32
CA PHE A 184 2.05 1.04 6.21
C PHE A 184 2.94 2.25 6.46
N ASN A 185 2.38 3.45 6.29
CA ASN A 185 3.02 4.71 6.65
C ASN A 185 2.62 5.10 8.08
N LEU A 186 3.53 4.90 9.04
CA LEU A 186 3.30 5.04 10.47
C LEU A 186 4.01 6.29 11.02
N ALA A 187 3.79 6.64 12.30
CA ALA A 187 4.49 7.76 12.92
C ALA A 187 6.02 7.62 12.88
N ASP A 188 6.50 6.47 13.34
CA ASP A 188 7.91 6.20 13.59
C ASP A 188 8.24 4.71 13.51
N VAL A 189 9.52 4.40 13.66
CA VAL A 189 10.05 3.04 13.64
C VAL A 189 9.54 2.19 14.81
N GLU A 190 9.28 2.79 15.97
CA GLU A 190 8.64 2.13 17.12
C GLU A 190 7.21 1.67 16.77
N GLY A 191 6.45 2.51 16.08
CA GLY A 191 5.14 2.17 15.52
C GLY A 191 5.23 1.00 14.55
N SER A 192 6.21 1.01 13.65
CA SER A 192 6.47 -0.11 12.72
C SER A 192 6.76 -1.42 13.43
N ARG A 193 7.58 -1.39 14.48
CA ARG A 193 7.88 -2.55 15.33
C ARG A 193 6.64 -3.04 16.09
N ALA A 194 5.85 -2.13 16.64
CA ALA A 194 4.65 -2.45 17.39
C ALA A 194 3.59 -3.13 16.50
N VAL A 195 3.37 -2.61 15.29
CA VAL A 195 2.48 -3.21 14.30
C VAL A 195 3.00 -4.58 13.86
N ALA A 196 4.31 -4.72 13.60
CA ALA A 196 4.93 -6.01 13.27
C ALA A 196 4.76 -7.05 14.39
N ALA A 197 4.90 -6.63 15.65
CA ALA A 197 4.68 -7.51 16.81
C ALA A 197 3.20 -7.88 17.01
N ALA A 198 2.27 -6.97 16.67
CA ALA A 198 0.83 -7.24 16.79
C ALA A 198 0.36 -8.38 15.87
N LEU A 199 0.97 -8.49 14.69
CA LEU A 199 0.73 -9.53 13.69
C LEU A 199 1.24 -10.92 14.09
N SER A 200 2.22 -10.98 15.00
CA SER A 200 2.72 -12.26 15.52
C SER A 200 1.60 -13.02 16.23
N GLU A 201 1.61 -14.35 16.07
CA GLU A 201 0.84 -15.19 16.96
C GLU A 201 1.34 -14.99 18.39
N PRO A 202 0.44 -14.93 19.38
CA PRO A 202 0.88 -15.08 20.76
C PRO A 202 1.61 -16.42 20.85
N GLU A 203 2.91 -16.38 21.19
CA GLU A 203 3.64 -17.60 21.50
C GLU A 203 2.82 -18.34 22.55
N ALA A 204 2.45 -19.60 22.28
CA ALA A 204 1.99 -20.48 23.33
C ALA A 204 3.16 -20.57 24.32
N GLN A 205 3.10 -19.77 25.38
CA GLN A 205 4.10 -19.81 26.43
C GLN A 205 3.99 -21.21 27.03
N ALA A 206 4.85 -22.12 26.55
CA ALA A 206 5.12 -23.37 27.21
C ALA A 206 5.85 -23.01 28.51
N GLN A 207 5.08 -22.55 29.50
CA GLN A 207 5.57 -22.53 30.86
C GLN A 207 5.97 -23.97 31.18
N GLU A 208 7.25 -24.19 31.50
CA GLU A 208 7.69 -25.46 32.06
C GLU A 208 6.84 -25.75 33.31
N GLY A 209 5.84 -26.62 33.16
CA GLY A 209 4.90 -27.01 34.22
C GLY A 209 3.71 -26.09 34.47
N GLY A 210 3.43 -25.10 33.61
CA GLY A 210 2.27 -24.21 33.71
C GLY A 210 1.27 -24.45 32.58
N GLU A 211 -0.02 -24.41 32.89
CA GLU A 211 -1.12 -24.47 31.92
C GLU A 211 -0.84 -23.46 30.79
N SER A 212 -0.87 -23.91 29.54
CA SER A 212 -0.81 -23.02 28.38
C SER A 212 -1.79 -21.90 28.61
N GLN A 213 -1.31 -20.66 28.78
CA GLN A 213 -2.20 -19.52 28.87
C GLN A 213 -2.85 -19.43 27.49
N GLU A 214 -4.08 -19.94 27.40
CA GLU A 214 -4.92 -19.74 26.23
C GLU A 214 -4.88 -18.24 25.97
N GLY A 215 -4.39 -17.83 24.79
CA GLY A 215 -4.54 -16.44 24.36
C GLY A 215 -6.01 -16.05 24.53
N ASP A 216 -6.32 -14.76 24.60
CA ASP A 216 -7.68 -14.25 24.83
C ASP A 216 -8.74 -14.68 23.77
N GLY A 217 -8.40 -15.60 22.88
CA GLY A 217 -9.20 -16.15 21.80
C GLY A 217 -9.27 -15.21 20.60
N SER A 218 -8.69 -14.01 20.69
CA SER A 218 -8.73 -13.02 19.62
C SER A 218 -7.64 -13.33 18.61
N ASP A 219 -8.07 -13.60 17.38
CA ASP A 219 -7.16 -13.74 16.27
C ASP A 219 -6.39 -12.41 16.11
N PRO A 220 -5.04 -12.41 16.09
CA PRO A 220 -4.25 -11.20 15.92
C PRO A 220 -4.59 -10.46 14.62
N GLY A 221 -5.20 -11.16 13.65
CA GLY A 221 -5.49 -10.60 12.35
C GLY A 221 -4.29 -10.61 11.42
N PHE A 222 -4.50 -10.17 10.18
CA PHE A 222 -3.45 -10.04 9.19
C PHE A 222 -3.82 -9.10 8.05
N VAL A 223 -2.89 -8.89 7.11
CA VAL A 223 -3.13 -8.08 5.91
C VAL A 223 -4.10 -8.76 4.95
N LEU A 224 -4.96 -7.97 4.33
CA LEU A 224 -5.86 -8.39 3.26
C LEU A 224 -5.21 -8.10 1.90
N SER A 225 -5.42 -8.98 0.93
CA SER A 225 -5.16 -8.65 -0.48
C SER A 225 -6.05 -7.48 -0.94
N PRO A 226 -5.62 -6.61 -1.89
CA PRO A 226 -6.49 -5.61 -2.53
C PRO A 226 -7.80 -6.20 -3.05
N SER A 227 -7.73 -7.39 -3.67
CA SER A 227 -8.89 -8.18 -4.09
C SER A 227 -8.73 -9.66 -3.77
N GLY A 228 -9.87 -10.36 -3.65
CA GLY A 228 -9.94 -11.82 -3.53
C GLY A 228 -10.07 -12.54 -4.87
N ALA A 229 -9.66 -11.91 -5.98
CA ALA A 229 -9.67 -12.56 -7.29
C ALA A 229 -8.67 -13.73 -7.33
N GLU A 230 -8.91 -14.75 -8.16
CA GLU A 230 -7.96 -15.87 -8.31
C GLU A 230 -6.56 -15.34 -8.75
N PRO A 231 -5.45 -15.83 -8.17
CA PRO A 231 -5.34 -16.90 -7.16
C PRO A 231 -5.39 -16.44 -5.69
N PHE A 232 -5.68 -15.18 -5.40
CA PHE A 232 -5.65 -14.63 -4.04
C PHE A 232 -6.85 -15.03 -3.19
N ASP A 233 -7.92 -15.54 -3.82
CA ASP A 233 -9.03 -16.20 -3.15
C ASP A 233 -8.56 -17.36 -2.24
N ARG A 234 -7.42 -17.99 -2.55
CA ARG A 234 -6.83 -19.13 -1.82
C ARG A 234 -5.61 -18.80 -0.97
N LEU A 235 -5.27 -17.52 -0.82
CA LEU A 235 -4.13 -17.11 0.01
C LEU A 235 -4.29 -17.61 1.44
N GLY A 236 -3.24 -18.20 2.00
CA GLY A 236 -3.23 -18.77 3.35
C GLY A 236 -3.92 -20.12 3.50
N ARG A 237 -4.53 -20.69 2.45
CA ARG A 237 -5.10 -22.06 2.50
C ARG A 237 -4.03 -23.15 2.38
N GLY A 238 -2.91 -22.85 1.73
CA GLY A 238 -1.74 -23.73 1.62
C GLY A 238 -0.55 -23.23 2.43
N TYR A 239 0.53 -23.99 2.40
CA TYR A 239 1.81 -23.55 2.99
C TYR A 239 2.24 -22.22 2.38
N SER A 240 2.39 -21.22 3.25
CA SER A 240 2.73 -19.85 2.89
C SER A 240 3.56 -19.22 4.00
N ALA A 241 4.34 -18.19 3.65
CA ALA A 241 5.20 -17.51 4.60
C ALA A 241 5.17 -16.01 4.37
N SER A 242 5.34 -15.24 5.44
CA SER A 242 5.42 -13.79 5.39
C SER A 242 6.58 -13.26 6.21
N ASP A 243 7.24 -12.24 5.65
CA ASP A 243 8.18 -11.39 6.37
C ASP A 243 7.55 -10.01 6.56
N ALA A 244 7.59 -9.50 7.79
CA ALA A 244 7.36 -8.11 8.12
C ALA A 244 8.69 -7.42 8.32
N ILE A 245 8.97 -6.41 7.51
CA ILE A 245 10.27 -5.76 7.44
C ILE A 245 10.15 -4.31 7.87
N VAL A 246 10.70 -4.02 9.04
CA VAL A 246 10.78 -2.67 9.60
C VAL A 246 11.76 -1.88 8.73
N SER A 247 11.27 -0.81 8.10
CA SER A 247 11.98 -0.01 7.10
C SER A 247 11.87 1.48 7.48
N GLY A 248 12.30 1.82 8.69
CA GLY A 248 12.01 3.11 9.32
C GLY A 248 10.59 3.18 9.85
N HIS A 249 9.92 4.32 9.66
CA HIS A 249 8.50 4.52 9.96
C HIS A 249 7.56 3.82 8.95
N TYR A 250 8.12 3.12 7.96
CA TYR A 250 7.39 2.22 7.10
C TYR A 250 7.49 0.78 7.58
N LEU A 251 6.36 0.11 7.71
CA LEU A 251 6.31 -1.34 7.84
C LEU A 251 5.97 -1.97 6.50
N VAL A 252 6.89 -2.75 5.93
CA VAL A 252 6.66 -3.50 4.68
C VAL A 252 6.40 -4.96 4.99
N LEU A 253 5.26 -5.50 4.57
CA LEU A 253 4.97 -6.93 4.60
C LEU A 253 5.08 -7.52 3.21
N VAL A 254 5.65 -8.72 3.14
CA VAL A 254 5.61 -9.58 1.96
C VAL A 254 5.08 -10.94 2.39
N TRP A 255 4.11 -11.48 1.66
CA TRP A 255 3.48 -12.77 1.95
C TRP A 255 3.41 -13.57 0.65
N VAL A 256 4.04 -14.75 0.63
CA VAL A 256 4.14 -15.59 -0.57
C VAL A 256 3.55 -16.98 -0.33
N GLN A 257 2.94 -17.53 -1.38
CA GLN A 257 2.44 -18.90 -1.44
C GLN A 257 2.76 -19.53 -2.81
N PRO A 258 3.19 -20.80 -2.88
CA PRO A 258 3.32 -21.51 -4.15
C PRO A 258 1.95 -21.68 -4.84
N THR A 259 1.92 -21.57 -6.16
CA THR A 259 0.67 -21.67 -6.95
C THR A 259 -0.06 -23.01 -6.78
N GLY A 260 0.70 -24.10 -6.59
CA GLY A 260 0.21 -25.46 -6.37
C GLY A 260 0.09 -25.88 -4.89
N SER A 261 0.28 -24.98 -3.94
CA SER A 261 0.17 -25.30 -2.51
C SER A 261 -1.29 -25.30 -2.07
N GLU A 262 -1.82 -26.48 -1.73
CA GLU A 262 -3.21 -26.70 -1.28
C GLU A 262 -3.32 -27.12 0.21
N SER A 263 -2.18 -27.38 0.86
CA SER A 263 -2.10 -27.89 2.23
C SER A 263 -0.99 -27.17 3.01
N VAL A 264 -1.22 -26.90 4.30
CA VAL A 264 -0.26 -26.25 5.18
C VAL A 264 0.87 -27.18 5.63
N GLU A 265 0.67 -28.49 5.44
CA GLU A 265 1.61 -29.56 5.77
C GLU A 265 2.69 -29.73 4.69
N GLU A 266 2.41 -29.36 3.44
CA GLU A 266 3.36 -29.44 2.34
C GLU A 266 4.35 -28.26 2.35
N ARG A 267 5.45 -28.45 3.09
CA ARG A 267 6.47 -27.40 3.25
C ARG A 267 7.47 -27.40 2.10
N VAL A 268 7.66 -26.22 1.52
CA VAL A 268 8.73 -25.93 0.56
C VAL A 268 9.55 -24.73 1.04
N SER A 269 10.77 -24.56 0.53
CA SER A 269 11.52 -23.34 0.84
C SER A 269 10.88 -22.13 0.19
N LEU A 270 10.54 -21.11 0.99
CA LEU A 270 10.00 -19.83 0.53
C LEU A 270 11.01 -18.68 0.65
N SER A 271 12.27 -18.96 0.98
CA SER A 271 13.30 -17.92 1.14
C SER A 271 13.53 -17.12 -0.15
N ALA A 272 13.66 -17.79 -1.30
CA ALA A 272 13.88 -17.13 -2.58
C ALA A 272 12.70 -16.22 -2.99
N PRO A 273 11.43 -16.68 -3.02
CA PRO A 273 10.30 -15.81 -3.36
C PRO A 273 10.07 -14.70 -2.33
N LEU A 274 10.32 -14.92 -1.04
CA LEU A 274 10.26 -13.84 -0.03
C LEU A 274 11.29 -12.75 -0.31
N VAL A 275 12.54 -13.12 -0.58
CA VAL A 275 13.60 -12.17 -0.93
C VAL A 275 13.29 -11.45 -2.24
N ALA A 276 12.75 -12.16 -3.24
CA ALA A 276 12.35 -11.55 -4.49
C ALA A 276 11.27 -10.49 -4.28
N LEU A 277 10.19 -10.85 -3.58
CA LEU A 277 9.08 -9.93 -3.33
C LEU A 277 9.48 -8.77 -2.40
N ALA A 278 10.47 -8.95 -1.51
CA ALA A 278 11.01 -7.89 -0.65
C ALA A 278 11.65 -6.72 -1.41
N ASN A 279 12.00 -6.89 -2.69
CA ASN A 279 12.43 -5.79 -3.57
C ASN A 279 11.32 -4.76 -3.81
N PHE A 280 10.06 -5.05 -3.45
CA PHE A 280 8.98 -4.07 -3.40
C PHE A 280 9.36 -2.79 -2.60
N ARG A 281 10.32 -2.91 -1.67
CA ARG A 281 10.86 -1.79 -0.87
C ARG A 281 11.80 -0.85 -1.64
N ASP A 282 12.20 -1.16 -2.86
CA ASP A 282 13.11 -0.33 -3.66
C ASP A 282 12.77 1.18 -3.67
N PRO A 283 11.49 1.60 -3.72
CA PRO A 283 11.15 3.02 -3.57
C PRO A 283 11.62 3.63 -2.25
N LEU A 284 11.47 2.93 -1.13
CA LEU A 284 11.94 3.39 0.18
C LEU A 284 13.47 3.42 0.27
N TYR A 285 14.16 2.50 -0.42
CA TYR A 285 15.62 2.57 -0.55
C TYR A 285 16.06 3.84 -1.28
N ARG A 286 15.38 4.20 -2.38
CA ARG A 286 15.65 5.47 -3.07
C ARG A 286 15.40 6.68 -2.18
N ARG A 287 14.35 6.65 -1.34
CA ARG A 287 14.07 7.72 -0.38
C ARG A 287 15.18 7.89 0.65
N MET A 288 15.69 6.79 1.21
CA MET A 288 16.82 6.79 2.14
C MET A 288 18.07 7.40 1.48
N VAL A 289 18.46 6.91 0.30
CA VAL A 289 19.64 7.41 -0.41
C VAL A 289 19.55 8.92 -0.68
N GLN A 290 18.38 9.40 -1.11
CA GLN A 290 18.16 10.84 -1.33
C GLN A 290 18.30 11.68 -0.05
N LEU A 291 17.88 11.14 1.10
CA LEU A 291 18.00 11.84 2.38
C LEU A 291 19.45 11.85 2.88
N GLU A 292 20.19 10.75 2.73
CA GLU A 292 21.63 10.68 3.05
C GLU A 292 22.44 11.65 2.19
N ASP A 293 22.14 11.74 0.89
CA ASP A 293 22.78 12.70 -0.02
C ASP A 293 22.42 14.15 0.33
N SER A 294 21.19 14.41 0.78
CA SER A 294 20.76 15.74 1.20
C SER A 294 21.39 16.20 2.52
N GLY A 295 21.66 15.26 3.45
CA GLY A 295 22.29 15.54 4.73
C GLY A 295 23.78 15.84 4.65
N THR A 296 24.45 15.36 3.60
CA THR A 296 25.91 15.55 3.39
C THR A 296 26.27 16.81 2.59
N GLY A 297 25.27 17.58 2.12
CA GLY A 297 25.46 18.77 1.28
C GLY A 297 25.40 20.14 1.99
N SER A 298 25.10 20.19 3.29
CA SER A 298 24.80 21.46 4.01
C SER A 298 25.90 22.00 4.92
N GLU A 299 27.09 21.39 4.94
CA GLU A 299 28.26 21.91 5.66
C GLU A 299 29.30 22.52 4.70
N GLN A 300 28.89 23.48 3.88
CA GLN A 300 29.83 24.51 3.40
C GLN A 300 29.44 25.85 4.01
N GLY A 301 30.36 26.33 4.86
CA GLY A 301 30.16 27.38 5.83
C GLY A 301 29.60 28.68 5.27
N SER A 302 28.66 29.22 6.04
CA SER A 302 28.44 30.65 6.14
C SER A 302 29.69 31.28 6.79
N GLU A 303 30.57 31.85 5.98
CA GLU A 303 31.40 33.00 6.38
C GLU A 303 31.03 34.19 5.50
N GLY A 304 30.56 35.24 6.17
CA GLY A 304 30.00 36.41 5.52
C GLY A 304 31.04 37.43 5.05
N THR A 305 30.57 38.19 4.06
CA THR A 305 30.79 39.64 3.85
C THR A 305 32.17 40.12 3.44
N THR A 306 32.31 40.57 2.18
CA THR A 306 32.52 41.99 1.88
C THR A 306 32.27 42.33 0.41
N GLU A 307 31.84 43.57 0.21
CA GLU A 307 31.27 44.19 -0.98
C GLU A 307 32.15 44.17 -2.23
N GLY A 308 31.52 44.16 -3.41
CA GLY A 308 32.21 44.28 -4.70
C GLY A 308 31.28 44.29 -5.91
N THR A 309 30.50 45.35 -6.06
CA THR A 309 29.99 45.99 -7.29
C THR A 309 30.18 45.28 -8.65
N ALA A 310 29.02 45.07 -9.32
CA ALA A 310 28.71 45.13 -10.76
C ALA A 310 29.62 44.43 -11.80
N GLY A 311 29.00 43.57 -12.61
CA GLY A 311 29.53 43.15 -13.91
C GLY A 311 28.60 42.17 -14.62
N GLU A 312 27.97 42.65 -15.69
CA GLU A 312 27.12 41.91 -16.62
C GLU A 312 27.75 40.62 -17.18
N GLY A 313 26.87 39.65 -17.45
CA GLY A 313 26.76 39.01 -18.77
C GLY A 313 27.97 38.28 -19.35
N SER A 314 27.83 36.96 -19.46
CA SER A 314 27.76 36.24 -20.75
C SER A 314 28.54 34.93 -20.77
N GLN A 315 27.84 33.93 -21.30
CA GLN A 315 28.31 32.62 -21.72
C GLN A 315 29.34 32.72 -22.88
N GLY A 316 30.20 31.71 -22.99
CA GLY A 316 31.07 31.41 -24.15
C GLY A 316 32.31 30.60 -23.74
N THR A 317 32.34 29.26 -23.83
CA THR A 317 32.75 28.38 -24.97
C THR A 317 34.26 28.27 -25.24
N GLY A 318 34.77 27.02 -25.29
CA GLY A 318 36.04 26.61 -25.94
C GLY A 318 36.98 25.86 -24.98
N THR A 319 37.12 24.53 -25.04
CA THR A 319 38.01 23.70 -25.88
C THR A 319 39.50 24.03 -25.82
N ASP A 320 40.25 23.01 -25.39
CA ASP A 320 41.69 22.77 -25.57
C ASP A 320 42.70 23.60 -24.76
N GLY A 321 43.46 22.90 -23.92
CA GLY A 321 44.62 23.44 -23.21
C GLY A 321 45.40 22.37 -22.47
N THR A 322 46.32 21.70 -23.17
CA THR A 322 47.45 20.98 -22.58
C THR A 322 48.40 22.00 -21.92
N GLY A 323 48.69 21.81 -20.63
CA GLY A 323 49.55 22.72 -19.87
C GLY A 323 50.18 22.04 -18.65
N THR A 324 51.50 21.94 -18.71
CA THR A 324 52.43 21.26 -17.81
C THR A 324 52.72 22.07 -16.54
N GLY A 325 52.85 21.39 -15.39
CA GLY A 325 53.80 21.75 -14.34
C GLY A 325 53.28 22.62 -13.18
N GLY A 326 53.20 21.99 -12.00
CA GLY A 326 53.08 22.66 -10.70
C GLY A 326 53.29 21.66 -9.57
N THR A 327 54.46 21.71 -8.94
CA THR A 327 54.98 20.90 -7.83
C THR A 327 54.05 20.85 -6.61
N GLY A 328 53.94 19.66 -6.01
CA GLY A 328 52.99 19.36 -4.94
C GLY A 328 53.47 19.58 -3.51
N THR A 329 52.65 19.11 -2.58
CA THR A 329 53.03 18.64 -1.23
C THR A 329 52.01 17.59 -0.78
N THR A 330 52.50 16.38 -0.57
CA THR A 330 52.20 15.43 0.52
C THR A 330 50.81 15.46 1.18
N GLY A 331 50.09 14.34 1.11
CA GLY A 331 48.89 14.11 1.94
C GLY A 331 48.19 12.79 1.60
N THR A 332 48.25 11.86 2.55
CA THR A 332 48.02 10.41 2.48
C THR A 332 46.56 9.99 2.29
N GLU A 333 46.36 8.99 1.42
CA GLU A 333 45.25 8.01 1.34
C GLU A 333 43.81 8.48 1.02
N GLY A 334 43.51 8.43 -0.28
CA GLY A 334 42.18 8.12 -0.81
C GLY A 334 42.31 7.18 -2.01
N THR A 335 41.66 6.01 -1.97
CA THR A 335 41.55 5.10 -3.13
C THR A 335 40.14 5.13 -3.67
N GLY A 336 39.94 6.00 -4.66
CA GLY A 336 38.86 5.88 -5.64
C GLY A 336 39.18 4.78 -6.66
N THR A 337 38.14 4.06 -7.02
CA THR A 337 38.08 3.10 -8.11
C THR A 337 38.06 3.83 -9.46
N THR A 338 38.73 3.27 -10.47
CA THR A 338 38.20 2.99 -11.83
C THR A 338 39.37 2.67 -12.78
N GLY A 339 39.19 1.70 -13.67
CA GLY A 339 39.87 1.75 -14.97
C GLY A 339 40.44 0.44 -15.48
N THR A 340 39.68 -0.18 -16.38
CA THR A 340 40.04 -1.29 -17.25
C THR A 340 41.22 -0.95 -18.18
N GLY A 341 42.18 -1.87 -18.28
CA GLY A 341 43.02 -2.03 -19.47
C GLY A 341 44.52 -1.85 -19.26
N GLY A 342 45.30 -2.87 -19.67
CA GLY A 342 46.72 -2.70 -20.00
C GLY A 342 47.68 -3.61 -19.25
N THR A 343 48.11 -4.66 -19.93
CA THR A 343 49.16 -5.63 -19.59
C THR A 343 50.49 -4.98 -19.20
N GLY A 344 51.17 -5.44 -18.14
CA GLY A 344 52.56 -5.07 -17.88
C GLY A 344 53.17 -5.47 -16.54
N THR A 345 53.80 -6.64 -16.52
CA THR A 345 55.02 -7.07 -15.79
C THR A 345 55.34 -6.55 -14.37
N THR A 346 55.37 -7.51 -13.44
CA THR A 346 56.33 -7.73 -12.33
C THR A 346 56.89 -6.50 -11.59
N GLY A 347 56.42 -6.33 -10.35
CA GLY A 347 57.08 -5.53 -9.31
C GLY A 347 57.05 -6.28 -7.98
N THR A 348 58.24 -6.63 -7.48
CA THR A 348 58.51 -7.26 -6.19
C THR A 348 58.29 -6.29 -5.03
N GLY A 349 57.55 -6.72 -4.00
CA GLY A 349 57.41 -6.01 -2.72
C GLY A 349 57.03 -6.99 -1.62
N THR A 350 57.64 -6.80 -0.46
CA THR A 350 58.02 -7.82 0.54
C THR A 350 57.23 -7.62 1.83
N GLU A 351 56.91 -8.73 2.53
CA GLU A 351 56.49 -8.85 3.95
C GLU A 351 55.16 -8.18 4.35
N GLY A 352 54.09 -8.90 4.72
CA GLY A 352 53.84 -9.64 5.98
C GLY A 352 52.41 -9.21 6.42
N THR A 353 51.48 -9.97 6.99
CA THR A 353 51.46 -11.13 7.90
C THR A 353 50.05 -11.78 7.77
N GLY A 354 49.93 -13.08 8.06
CA GLY A 354 48.72 -13.93 7.87
C GLY A 354 47.44 -13.49 8.61
N THR A 355 46.28 -14.14 8.46
CA THR A 355 46.02 -15.58 8.33
C THR A 355 44.69 -15.85 7.60
N THR A 356 44.66 -16.85 6.71
CA THR A 356 43.41 -17.52 6.31
C THR A 356 43.74 -18.99 6.03
N GLY A 357 43.08 -19.88 6.75
CA GLY A 357 43.05 -21.30 6.44
C GLY A 357 41.81 -21.64 5.64
N THR A 358 41.98 -22.36 4.54
CA THR A 358 41.09 -23.36 3.90
C THR A 358 41.99 -23.99 2.83
N GLY A 359 42.37 -25.27 2.91
CA GLY A 359 41.51 -26.40 2.55
C GLY A 359 41.82 -26.83 1.10
N GLY A 360 42.30 -28.07 0.95
CA GLY A 360 42.20 -28.84 -0.29
C GLY A 360 43.41 -28.80 -1.25
N THR A 361 44.12 -29.92 -1.38
CA THR A 361 44.16 -30.72 -2.62
C THR A 361 44.92 -32.02 -2.41
N GLY A 362 44.33 -33.10 -2.94
CA GLY A 362 44.84 -34.45 -2.83
C GLY A 362 46.06 -34.71 -3.70
N THR A 363 46.86 -35.68 -3.28
CA THR A 363 47.92 -36.29 -4.06
C THR A 363 47.66 -37.78 -4.18
N THR A 364 47.51 -38.23 -5.42
CA THR A 364 47.70 -39.62 -5.87
C THR A 364 48.97 -40.21 -5.28
N GLY A 365 48.84 -41.34 -4.59
CA GLY A 365 49.95 -42.18 -4.15
C GLY A 365 49.95 -43.50 -4.93
N THR A 366 51.00 -43.72 -5.70
CA THR A 366 51.51 -45.05 -6.06
C THR A 366 52.64 -45.39 -5.12
N GLY A 367 52.58 -46.57 -4.50
CA GLY A 367 53.58 -47.13 -3.59
C GLY A 367 52.98 -48.21 -2.73
#